data_AF-A0A957Z051-F1
#
_entry.id   AF-A0A957Z051-F1
#
_cell.length_a   1.000
_cell.length_b   1.000
_cell.length_c   1.000
_cell.angle_alpha   90.00
_cell.angle_beta   90.00
_cell.angle_gamma   90.00
#
_symmetry.space_group_name_H-M   'P 1'
#
loop_
_entity.id
_entity.type
_entity.pdbx_description
1 polymer ?
#
loop_
_entity_poly.entity_id
_entity_poly.type
_entity_poly.pdbx_seq_one_letter_code
_entity_poly.pdbx_strand_id
1 'polypeptide(L)'
;MSTLYVLLGSFVLLSLVQWLRPESWFTLPVRGRMALALLFLFTGTSHFFFVDAMTQMIPSFVPARELLVYVTGILEIAGALGLLLPRLQRLAGYALIVFLIGVLPANIYAAMNYTGM
;
A
#
# COMPACT_ATOMS: atom_id res chain seq x y z
N MET A 1 9.10 11.28 2.77
CA MET A 1 8.39 11.88 3.94
C MET A 1 6.88 12.09 3.71
N SER A 2 6.42 12.42 2.51
CA SER A 2 5.01 12.73 2.21
C SER A 2 4.01 11.57 2.39
N THR A 3 4.43 10.32 2.15
CA THR A 3 3.56 9.13 2.24
C THR A 3 3.20 8.76 3.68
N LEU A 4 4.11 8.97 4.62
CA LEU A 4 3.89 8.73 6.06
C LEU A 4 2.82 9.68 6.62
N TYR A 5 2.82 10.94 6.17
CA TYR A 5 1.82 11.93 6.59
C TYR A 5 0.43 11.63 6.05
N VAL A 6 0.32 11.11 4.83
CA VAL A 6 -0.99 10.71 4.29
C VAL A 6 -1.51 9.44 4.98
N LEU A 7 -0.63 8.50 5.31
CA LEU A 7 -0.97 7.29 6.06
C LEU A 7 -1.43 7.62 7.48
N LEU A 8 -0.66 8.40 8.23
CA LEU A 8 -1.02 8.85 9.57
C LEU A 8 -2.25 9.78 9.54
N GLY A 9 -2.32 10.70 8.57
CA GLY A 9 -3.44 11.63 8.41
C GLY A 9 -4.75 10.92 8.10
N SER A 10 -4.75 9.96 7.17
CA SER A 10 -5.94 9.17 6.84
C SER A 10 -6.35 8.24 7.99
N PHE A 11 -5.40 7.60 8.68
CA PHE A 11 -5.68 6.76 9.85
C PHE A 11 -6.29 7.58 11.01
N VAL A 12 -5.76 8.77 11.28
CA VAL A 12 -6.28 9.69 12.31
C VAL A 12 -7.66 10.22 11.93
N LEU A 13 -7.89 10.59 10.66
CA LEU A 13 -9.20 11.05 10.17
C LEU A 13 -10.27 9.96 10.31
N LEU A 14 -9.98 8.72 9.91
CA LEU A 14 -10.93 7.61 10.04
C LEU A 14 -11.21 7.27 11.50
N SER A 15 -10.19 7.35 12.35
CA SER A 15 -10.32 7.14 13.81
C SER A 15 -11.16 8.25 14.46
N LEU A 16 -11.03 9.50 14.01
CA LEU A 16 -11.85 10.64 14.42
C LEU A 16 -13.31 10.52 13.98
N VAL A 17 -13.56 10.14 12.72
CA VAL A 17 -14.92 9.91 12.20
C VAL A 17 -15.65 8.83 13.00
N GLN A 18 -14.92 7.81 13.46
CA GLN A 18 -15.48 6.76 14.30
C GLN A 18 -15.71 7.18 15.75
N TRP A 19 -14.81 7.99 16.32
CA TRP A 19 -15.02 8.60 17.64
C TRP A 19 -16.29 9.47 17.66
N LEU A 20 -16.60 10.11 16.52
CA LEU A 20 -17.81 10.91 16.35
C LEU A 20 -19.07 10.09 16.04
N ARG A 21 -18.96 8.82 15.59
CA ARG A 21 -20.11 7.93 15.28
C ARG A 21 -19.90 6.47 15.77
N PRO A 22 -20.00 6.24 17.09
CA PRO A 22 -19.81 4.91 17.70
C PRO A 22 -20.92 3.90 17.36
N GLU A 23 -22.11 4.36 16.95
CA GLU A 23 -23.29 3.58 16.53
C GLU A 23 -23.18 2.98 15.10
N SER A 24 -22.00 2.48 14.73
CA SER A 24 -21.75 1.94 13.39
C SER A 24 -21.34 0.47 13.46
N TRP A 25 -21.90 -0.38 12.57
CA TRP A 25 -21.74 -1.86 12.57
C TRP A 25 -20.31 -2.37 12.27
N PHE A 26 -19.30 -1.51 12.39
CA PHE A 26 -17.90 -1.81 12.10
C PHE A 26 -17.28 -2.61 13.25
N THR A 27 -17.25 -3.93 13.10
CA THR A 27 -16.43 -4.81 13.95
C THR A 27 -14.93 -4.56 13.72
N LEU A 28 -14.09 -4.85 14.72
CA LEU A 28 -12.62 -4.66 14.66
C LEU A 28 -11.96 -5.21 13.37
N PRO A 29 -12.35 -6.39 12.85
CA PRO A 29 -11.78 -6.93 11.61
C PRO A 29 -12.13 -6.10 10.37
N VAL A 30 -13.31 -5.49 10.33
CA VAL A 30 -13.76 -4.66 9.19
C VAL A 30 -12.99 -3.34 9.17
N ARG A 31 -12.72 -2.75 10.34
CA ARG A 31 -11.91 -1.53 10.49
C ARG A 31 -10.49 -1.74 9.96
N GLY A 32 -9.84 -2.83 10.37
CA GLY A 32 -8.50 -3.17 9.91
C GLY A 32 -8.41 -3.34 8.40
N ARG A 33 -9.42 -3.98 7.79
CA ARG A 33 -9.49 -4.17 6.32
C ARG A 33 -9.67 -2.86 5.58
N MET A 34 -10.54 -1.97 6.04
CA MET A 34 -10.73 -0.66 5.41
C MET A 34 -9.47 0.20 5.53
N ALA A 35 -8.81 0.21 6.69
CA ALA A 35 -7.55 0.93 6.88
C ALA A 35 -6.45 0.39 5.94
N LEU A 36 -6.31 -0.94 5.84
CA LEU A 36 -5.36 -1.57 4.91
C LEU A 36 -5.71 -1.30 3.45
N ALA A 37 -6.99 -1.37 3.06
CA ALA A 37 -7.39 -1.06 1.70
C ALA A 37 -7.09 0.40 1.33
N LEU A 38 -7.35 1.35 2.22
CA LEU A 38 -7.01 2.76 2.00
C LEU A 38 -5.51 2.98 1.92
N LEU A 39 -4.73 2.29 2.76
CA LEU A 39 -3.28 2.29 2.69
C LEU A 39 -2.79 1.82 1.31
N PHE A 40 -3.23 0.64 0.86
CA PHE A 40 -2.78 0.07 -0.41
C PHE A 40 -3.28 0.86 -1.64
N LEU A 41 -4.46 1.49 -1.58
CA LEU A 41 -4.88 2.42 -2.63
C LEU A 41 -3.96 3.65 -2.69
N PHE A 42 -3.56 4.16 -1.53
CA PHE A 42 -2.67 5.31 -1.47
C PHE A 42 -1.24 4.97 -1.95
N THR A 43 -0.66 3.86 -1.49
CA THR A 43 0.66 3.42 -1.97
C THR A 43 0.61 3.02 -3.44
N GLY A 44 -0.45 2.34 -3.87
CA GLY A 44 -0.61 1.90 -5.26
C GLY A 44 -0.73 3.08 -6.22
N THR A 45 -1.44 4.14 -5.83
CA THR A 45 -1.50 5.37 -6.64
C THR A 45 -0.16 6.12 -6.66
N SER A 46 0.62 6.08 -5.57
CA SER A 46 1.95 6.72 -5.56
C SER A 46 2.95 6.13 -6.57
N HIS A 47 2.78 4.86 -6.95
CA HIS A 47 3.60 4.24 -8.01
C HIS A 47 3.43 4.92 -9.37
N PHE A 48 2.29 5.57 -9.63
CA PHE A 48 2.04 6.29 -10.88
C PHE A 48 2.48 7.76 -10.82
N PHE A 49 2.46 8.37 -9.64
CA PHE A 49 2.85 9.78 -9.45
C PHE A 49 4.34 9.96 -9.19
N PHE A 50 5.01 8.95 -8.61
CA PHE A 50 6.43 9.02 -8.20
C PHE A 50 7.26 7.90 -8.85
N VAL A 51 7.01 7.63 -10.13
CA VAL A 51 7.68 6.57 -10.91
C VAL A 51 9.20 6.70 -10.85
N ASP A 52 9.72 7.92 -11.02
CA ASP A 52 11.17 8.18 -11.04
C ASP A 52 11.83 7.84 -9.69
N ALA A 53 11.21 8.25 -8.58
CA ALA A 53 11.71 7.99 -7.24
C ALA A 53 11.65 6.50 -6.89
N MET A 54 10.56 5.82 -7.25
CA MET A 54 10.37 4.38 -7.03
C MET A 54 11.33 3.55 -7.89
N THR A 55 11.62 4.02 -9.11
CA THR A 55 12.56 3.35 -10.03
C THR A 55 14.00 3.39 -9.49
N GLN A 56 14.37 4.42 -8.76
CA GLN A 56 15.67 4.53 -8.09
C GLN A 56 15.84 3.57 -6.91
N MET A 57 14.73 3.12 -6.31
CA MET A 57 14.73 2.09 -5.25
C MET A 57 15.06 0.69 -5.79
N ILE A 58 14.99 0.49 -7.11
CA ILE A 58 15.29 -0.79 -7.75
C ILE A 58 16.75 -0.78 -8.23
N PRO A 59 17.57 -1.81 -7.89
CA PRO A 59 18.96 -1.90 -8.32
C PRO A 59 19.15 -1.78 -9.82
N SER A 60 20.29 -1.23 -10.24
CA SER A 60 20.52 -0.91 -11.65
C SER A 60 20.60 -2.11 -12.59
N PHE A 61 20.86 -3.30 -12.05
CA PHE A 61 20.94 -4.55 -12.82
C PHE A 61 19.58 -5.11 -13.24
N VAL A 62 18.46 -4.63 -12.67
CA VAL A 62 17.12 -5.12 -13.01
C VAL A 62 16.63 -4.46 -14.30
N PRO A 63 16.27 -5.25 -15.34
CA PRO A 63 15.67 -4.70 -16.56
C PRO A 63 14.22 -4.25 -16.32
N ALA A 64 13.78 -3.23 -17.05
CA ALA A 64 12.39 -2.73 -17.04
C ALA A 64 11.86 -2.29 -15.65
N ARG A 65 12.67 -1.51 -14.92
CA ARG A 65 12.34 -1.03 -13.55
C ARG A 65 11.05 -0.21 -13.48
N GLU A 66 10.82 0.70 -14.43
CA GLU A 66 9.57 1.47 -14.50
C GLU A 66 8.34 0.59 -14.71
N LEU A 67 8.46 -0.43 -15.57
CA LEU A 67 7.38 -1.40 -15.79
C LEU A 67 7.06 -2.16 -14.50
N LEU A 68 8.08 -2.56 -13.74
CA LEU A 68 7.89 -3.21 -12.45
C LEU A 68 7.16 -2.29 -11.47
N VAL A 69 7.52 -1.01 -11.39
CA VAL A 69 6.82 -0.02 -10.55
C VAL A 69 5.34 0.11 -10.95
N TYR A 70 5.02 0.16 -12.24
CA TYR A 70 3.62 0.18 -12.68
C TYR A 70 2.88 -1.11 -12.32
N VAL A 71 3.50 -2.26 -12.55
CA VAL A 71 2.90 -3.56 -12.22
C VAL A 71 2.66 -3.69 -10.71
N THR A 72 3.61 -3.29 -9.87
CA THR A 72 3.44 -3.33 -8.42
C THR A 72 2.33 -2.38 -7.96
N GLY A 73 2.23 -1.18 -8.55
CA GLY A 73 1.14 -0.25 -8.27
C GLY A 73 -0.25 -0.81 -8.62
N ILE A 74 -0.38 -1.47 -9.78
CA ILE A 74 -1.63 -2.13 -10.18
C ILE A 74 -2.00 -3.26 -9.21
N LEU A 75 -1.02 -4.07 -8.81
CA LEU A 75 -1.23 -5.18 -7.88
C LEU A 75 -1.68 -4.69 -6.49
N GLU A 76 -1.13 -3.58 -6.00
CA GLU A 76 -1.56 -2.97 -4.74
C GLU A 76 -3.00 -2.48 -4.80
N ILE A 77 -3.38 -1.77 -5.88
CA ILE A 77 -4.76 -1.31 -6.09
C ILE A 77 -5.72 -2.50 -6.20
N ALA A 78 -5.35 -3.53 -6.96
CA ALA A 78 -6.16 -4.74 -7.10
C ALA A 78 -6.32 -5.48 -5.76
N GLY A 79 -5.25 -5.58 -4.97
CA GLY A 79 -5.28 -6.15 -3.62
C GLY A 79 -6.14 -5.35 -2.64
N ALA A 80 -6.08 -4.02 -2.72
CA ALA A 80 -6.93 -3.14 -1.91
C ALA A 80 -8.42 -3.31 -2.23
N LEU A 81 -8.78 -3.35 -3.51
CA LEU A 81 -10.15 -3.63 -3.95
C LEU A 81 -10.56 -5.05 -3.50
N GLY A 82 -9.68 -6.03 -3.64
CA GLY A 82 -9.90 -7.41 -3.19
C GLY A 82 -10.14 -7.55 -1.68
N LEU A 83 -9.52 -6.70 -0.85
CA LEU A 83 -9.76 -6.62 0.60
C LEU A 83 -11.17 -6.10 0.94
N LEU A 84 -11.74 -5.23 0.11
CA LEU A 84 -13.09 -4.68 0.29
C LEU A 84 -14.18 -5.67 -0.13
N LEU A 85 -13.87 -6.62 -1.02
CA LEU A 85 -14.77 -7.66 -1.49
C LEU A 85 -14.80 -8.86 -0.52
N PRO A 86 -15.92 -9.16 0.17
CA PRO A 86 -15.98 -10.22 1.19
C PRO A 86 -15.65 -11.62 0.66
N ARG A 87 -15.87 -11.86 -0.64
CA ARG A 87 -15.54 -13.12 -1.31
C ARG A 87 -14.05 -13.26 -1.62
N LEU A 88 -13.34 -12.14 -1.84
CA LEU A 88 -11.93 -12.13 -2.25
C LEU A 88 -10.98 -11.78 -1.10
N GLN A 89 -11.49 -11.29 0.04
CA GLN A 89 -10.69 -10.83 1.18
C GLN A 89 -9.55 -11.77 1.63
N ARG A 90 -9.78 -13.09 1.68
CA ARG A 90 -8.76 -14.06 2.10
C ARG A 90 -7.68 -14.21 1.04
N LEU A 91 -8.10 -14.33 -0.22
CA LEU A 91 -7.19 -14.44 -1.36
C LEU A 91 -6.36 -13.15 -1.51
N ALA A 92 -7.00 -11.98 -1.42
CA ALA A 92 -6.36 -10.68 -1.45
C ALA A 92 -5.35 -10.52 -0.31
N GLY A 93 -5.69 -10.97 0.90
CA GLY A 93 -4.76 -10.98 2.04
C GLY A 93 -3.51 -11.82 1.78
N TYR A 94 -3.67 -13.06 1.31
CA TYR A 94 -2.50 -13.90 0.98
C TYR A 94 -1.69 -13.33 -0.19
N ALA A 95 -2.34 -12.81 -1.23
CA ALA A 95 -1.66 -12.20 -2.37
C ALA A 95 -0.84 -10.98 -1.94
N LEU A 96 -1.39 -10.12 -1.07
CA LEU A 96 -0.68 -8.96 -0.52
C LEU A 96 0.49 -9.35 0.38
N ILE A 97 0.37 -10.44 1.15
CA ILE A 97 1.50 -10.96 1.95
C ILE A 97 2.65 -11.40 1.04
N VAL A 98 2.36 -12.20 0.02
CA VAL A 98 3.37 -12.67 -0.94
C VAL A 98 4.00 -11.48 -1.67
N PHE A 99 3.18 -10.52 -2.09
CA PHE A 99 3.62 -9.29 -2.71
C PHE A 99 4.58 -8.49 -1.81
N LEU A 100 4.21 -8.26 -0.55
CA LEU A 100 5.05 -7.54 0.40
C LEU A 100 6.39 -8.25 0.65
N ILE A 101 6.39 -9.58 0.71
CA ILE A 101 7.63 -10.37 0.81
C ILE A 101 8.51 -10.14 -0.44
N GLY A 102 7.91 -10.09 -1.63
CA GLY A 102 8.63 -9.84 -2.88
C GLY A 102 9.19 -8.42 -3.01
N VAL A 103 8.50 -7.41 -2.45
CA VAL A 103 8.94 -6.01 -2.47
C VAL A 103 9.95 -5.70 -1.36
N LEU A 104 10.00 -6.50 -0.29
CA LEU A 104 10.90 -6.31 0.85
C LEU A 104 12.38 -6.10 0.46
N PRO A 105 12.99 -6.87 -0.47
CA PRO A 105 14.38 -6.66 -0.86
C PRO A 105 14.61 -5.29 -1.54
N ALA A 106 13.65 -4.82 -2.34
CA ALA A 106 13.72 -3.49 -2.94
C ALA A 106 13.64 -2.39 -1.87
N ASN A 107 12.78 -2.56 -0.85
CA ASN A 107 12.69 -1.61 0.26
C ASN A 107 13.97 -1.60 1.13
N ILE A 108 14.58 -2.76 1.35
CA ILE A 108 15.87 -2.86 2.07
C ILE A 108 16.96 -2.18 1.25
N TYR A 109 17.02 -2.41 -0.06
CA TYR A 109 17.98 -1.75 -0.95
C TYR A 109 17.80 -0.22 -0.93
N ALA A 110 16.56 0.27 -0.97
CA ALA A 110 16.26 1.69 -0.88
C ALA A 110 16.76 2.30 0.43
N ALA A 111 16.50 1.64 1.56
CA ALA A 111 16.94 2.07 2.87
C ALA A 111 18.47 2.08 3.03
N MET A 112 19.16 1.08 2.46
CA MET A 112 20.62 1.00 2.51
C MET A 112 21.31 2.02 1.61
N ASN A 113 20.71 2.37 0.47
CA ASN A 113 21.31 3.28 -0.51
C ASN A 113 20.79 4.73 -0.40
N TYR A 114 19.96 5.05 0.61
CA TYR A 114 19.29 6.35 0.75
C TYR A 114 18.57 6.81 -0.54
N THR A 115 18.07 5.84 -1.33
CA THR A 115 17.38 6.12 -2.59
C THR A 115 15.87 6.20 -2.32
N GLY A 116 15.20 7.20 -2.90
CA GLY A 116 13.76 7.43 -2.68
C GLY A 116 13.38 8.34 -1.49
N MET A 117 14.31 9.16 -0.97
CA MET A 117 14.03 10.20 0.04
C MET A 117 13.65 11.54 -0.57
#